data_AF-A0A965QV46-F1
#
_entry.id   AF-A0A965QV46-F1
#
_cell.length_a   1.000
_cell.length_b   1.000
_cell.length_c   1.000
_cell.angle_alpha   90.00
_cell.angle_beta   90.00
_cell.angle_gamma   90.00
#
_symmetry.space_group_name_H-M   'P 1'
#
loop_
_entity.id
_entity.type
_entity.pdbx_description
1 polymer ?
#
loop_
_entity_poly.entity_id
_entity_poly.type
_entity_poly.pdbx_seq_one_letter_code
_entity_poly.pdbx_strand_id
1 'polypeptide(L)'
;MKVELLPSSIPVSDAQFLVSFLVNDVLAIDAGSVGLMADLRRQERVRHVFLTHEHVDHIASLPILLENVYQPGNECVELLGSTDVLEFIHRDVFNGRVWPDFFALSTGQDRFVHGTPIRVLEPVVRAGL
;
A
#
# COMPACT_ATOMS: atom_id res chain seq x y z
N MET A 1 -19.02 6.82 -6.27
CA MET A 1 -17.63 6.71 -5.79
C MET A 1 -17.59 7.12 -4.33
N LYS A 2 -17.10 6.25 -3.44
CA LYS A 2 -16.89 6.51 -2.01
C LYS A 2 -15.39 6.77 -1.78
N VAL A 3 -15.06 7.86 -1.09
CA VAL A 3 -13.70 8.19 -0.65
C VAL A 3 -13.73 8.38 0.87
N GLU A 4 -12.80 7.76 1.57
CA GLU A 4 -12.69 7.79 3.02
C GLU A 4 -11.25 8.13 3.42
N LEU A 5 -11.05 9.17 4.22
CA LEU A 5 -9.78 9.40 4.89
C LEU A 5 -9.73 8.48 6.11
N LEU A 6 -8.75 7.58 6.15
CA LEU A 6 -8.61 6.66 7.28
C LEU A 6 -8.08 7.40 8.50
N PRO A 7 -8.59 7.08 9.71
CA PRO A 7 -8.04 7.60 10.96
C PRO A 7 -6.54 7.34 11.07
N SER A 8 -5.82 8.27 11.66
CA SER A 8 -4.37 8.16 11.88
C SER A 8 -3.98 7.69 13.29
N SER A 9 -4.95 7.52 14.18
CA SER A 9 -4.72 7.15 15.58
C SER A 9 -5.81 6.23 16.14
N ILE A 10 -5.46 5.49 17.19
CA ILE A 10 -6.41 4.75 18.04
C ILE A 10 -6.16 5.18 19.50
N PRO A 11 -7.14 5.76 20.22
CA PRO A 11 -8.48 6.12 19.75
C PRO A 11 -8.46 7.16 18.64
N VAL A 12 -9.54 7.21 17.86
CA VAL A 12 -9.68 8.18 16.77
C VAL A 12 -9.63 9.59 17.35
N SER A 13 -8.89 10.46 16.68
CA SER A 13 -8.82 11.89 16.97
C SER A 13 -8.95 12.68 15.68
N ASP A 14 -9.22 13.99 15.80
CA ASP A 14 -9.26 14.90 14.66
C ASP A 14 -7.85 15.22 14.11
N ALA A 15 -6.80 14.77 14.80
CA ALA A 15 -5.42 14.93 14.35
C ALA A 15 -5.09 13.90 13.25
N GLN A 16 -4.36 14.36 12.22
CA GLN A 16 -3.92 13.52 11.12
C GLN A 16 -2.39 13.43 11.10
N PHE A 17 -1.85 12.34 11.65
CA PHE A 17 -0.40 12.07 11.71
C PHE A 17 0.11 11.26 10.51
N LEU A 18 -0.79 10.53 9.86
CA LEU A 18 -0.52 9.56 8.79
C LEU A 18 -1.54 9.79 7.67
N VAL A 19 -1.20 9.47 6.42
CA VAL A 19 -2.09 9.68 5.27
C VAL A 19 -2.43 8.34 4.61
N SER A 20 -3.73 8.04 4.56
CA SER A 20 -4.30 6.97 3.75
C SER A 20 -5.72 7.32 3.35
N PHE A 21 -5.97 7.44 2.06
CA PHE A 21 -7.33 7.52 1.52
C PHE A 21 -7.74 6.17 0.96
N LEU A 22 -8.96 5.74 1.25
CA LEU A 22 -9.52 4.51 0.74
C LEU A 22 -10.66 4.82 -0.22
N VAL A 23 -10.57 4.30 -1.45
CA VAL A 23 -11.55 4.51 -2.52
C VAL A 23 -12.28 3.20 -2.79
N ASN A 24 -13.60 3.22 -2.57
CA ASN A 24 -14.51 2.06 -2.71
C ASN A 24 -14.04 0.78 -1.95
N ASP A 25 -13.18 0.93 -0.94
CA ASP A 25 -12.48 -0.15 -0.22
C ASP A 25 -11.61 -1.08 -1.09
N VAL A 26 -11.23 -0.67 -2.30
CA VAL A 26 -10.44 -1.50 -3.24
C VAL A 26 -9.10 -0.89 -3.63
N LEU A 27 -8.97 0.42 -3.45
CA LEU A 27 -7.79 1.20 -3.80
C LEU A 27 -7.43 2.11 -2.63
N ALA A 28 -6.15 2.14 -2.26
CA ALA A 28 -5.61 3.13 -1.34
C ALA A 28 -4.76 4.17 -2.07
N ILE A 29 -4.85 5.43 -1.64
CA ILE A 29 -3.86 6.46 -1.94
C ILE A 29 -3.09 6.69 -0.65
N ASP A 30 -1.80 6.40 -0.69
CA ASP A 30 -0.88 6.28 0.43
C ASP A 30 -1.29 5.20 1.46
N ALA A 31 -0.28 4.71 2.18
CA ALA A 31 -0.38 3.61 3.12
C ALA A 31 0.13 4.00 4.52
N GLY A 32 -0.08 5.26 4.91
CA GLY A 32 0.25 5.77 6.23
C GLY A 32 -0.45 4.97 7.34
N SER A 33 -1.78 4.84 7.29
CA SER A 33 -2.57 4.19 8.36
C SER A 33 -3.45 3.01 7.91
N VAL A 34 -3.50 2.68 6.62
CA VAL A 34 -4.34 1.59 6.09
C VAL A 34 -4.08 0.22 6.74
N GLY A 35 -2.83 -0.13 7.05
CA GLY A 35 -2.47 -1.38 7.72
C GLY A 35 -2.88 -1.41 9.20
N LEU A 36 -3.22 -0.25 9.78
CA LEU A 36 -3.68 -0.13 11.17
C LEU A 36 -5.21 -0.22 11.30
N MET A 37 -5.94 -0.32 10.17
CA MET A 37 -7.38 -0.46 10.17
C MET A 37 -7.81 -1.79 10.81
N ALA A 38 -8.60 -1.74 11.89
CA ALA A 38 -8.96 -2.94 12.65
C ALA A 38 -9.75 -4.01 11.86
N ASP A 39 -10.43 -3.62 10.77
CA ASP A 39 -11.17 -4.54 9.91
C ASP A 39 -10.26 -5.15 8.83
N LEU A 40 -9.72 -6.33 9.11
CA LEU A 40 -8.86 -7.08 8.17
C LEU A 40 -9.57 -7.44 6.86
N ARG A 41 -10.89 -7.69 6.88
CA ARG A 41 -11.64 -8.01 5.64
C ARG A 41 -11.71 -6.80 4.72
N ARG A 42 -11.71 -5.59 5.29
CA ARG A 42 -11.57 -4.35 4.49
C ARG A 42 -10.15 -4.19 3.96
N GLN A 43 -9.12 -4.55 4.75
CA GLN A 43 -7.73 -4.54 4.26
C GLN A 43 -7.57 -5.51 3.06
N GLU A 44 -8.08 -6.75 3.16
CA GLU A 44 -8.02 -7.77 2.11
C GLU A 44 -8.63 -7.32 0.76
N ARG A 45 -9.60 -6.39 0.81
CA ARG A 45 -10.23 -5.84 -0.40
C ARG A 45 -9.33 -4.83 -1.12
N VAL A 46 -8.34 -4.26 -0.45
CA VAL A 46 -7.38 -3.31 -1.05
C VAL A 46 -6.42 -4.07 -1.95
N ARG A 47 -6.56 -3.87 -3.26
CA ARG A 47 -5.72 -4.55 -4.27
C ARG A 47 -4.73 -3.62 -4.96
N HIS A 48 -4.95 -2.32 -4.89
CA HIS A 48 -4.10 -1.30 -5.48
C HIS A 48 -3.74 -0.24 -4.45
N VAL A 49 -2.45 0.10 -4.35
CA VAL A 49 -1.96 1.16 -3.46
C VAL A 49 -1.14 2.13 -4.29
N PHE A 50 -1.64 3.35 -4.44
CA PHE A 50 -0.92 4.45 -5.09
C PHE A 50 -0.11 5.19 -4.04
N LEU A 51 1.22 5.20 -4.19
CA LEU A 51 2.14 5.93 -3.33
C LEU A 51 2.48 7.26 -3.98
N THR A 52 2.20 8.36 -3.28
CA THR A 52 2.53 9.70 -3.74
C THR A 52 4.03 9.98 -3.63
N HIS A 53 4.63 9.62 -2.49
CA HIS A 53 6.06 9.71 -2.19
C HIS A 53 6.41 8.85 -0.97
N GLU A 54 7.70 8.78 -0.65
CA GLU A 54 8.30 7.81 0.27
C GLU A 54 8.40 8.25 1.73
N HIS A 55 7.89 9.42 2.11
CA HIS A 55 7.93 9.85 3.50
C HIS A 55 7.12 8.93 4.41
N VAL A 56 7.62 8.73 5.63
CA VAL A 56 7.12 7.70 6.54
C VAL A 56 5.64 7.87 6.88
N ASP A 57 5.13 9.10 6.97
CA ASP A 57 3.71 9.37 7.24
C ASP A 57 2.78 8.93 6.12
N HIS A 58 3.31 8.69 4.91
CA HIS A 58 2.59 8.15 3.75
C HIS A 58 2.76 6.64 3.58
N ILE A 59 3.71 5.99 4.27
CA ILE A 59 4.04 4.57 4.04
C ILE A 59 4.14 3.73 5.33
N ALA A 60 3.97 4.32 6.51
CA ALA A 60 4.28 3.70 7.80
C ALA A 60 3.63 2.33 7.99
N SER A 61 2.39 2.16 7.54
CA SER A 61 1.64 0.91 7.69
C SER A 61 1.65 0.03 6.43
N LEU A 62 2.38 0.42 5.37
CA LEU A 62 2.48 -0.37 4.15
C LEU A 62 2.98 -1.80 4.40
N PRO A 63 4.07 -2.04 5.17
CA PRO A 63 4.54 -3.41 5.41
C PRO A 63 3.51 -4.25 6.18
N ILE A 64 2.79 -3.62 7.13
CA ILE A 64 1.75 -4.25 7.92
C ILE A 64 0.55 -4.63 7.05
N LEU A 65 0.10 -3.73 6.15
CA LEU A 65 -0.96 -4.04 5.19
C LEU A 65 -0.59 -5.28 4.38
N LEU A 66 0.59 -5.29 3.77
CA LEU A 66 1.02 -6.38 2.89
C LEU A 66 1.12 -7.72 3.62
N GLU A 67 1.63 -7.73 4.86
CA GLU A 67 1.66 -8.93 5.71
C GLU A 67 0.23 -9.41 6.05
N ASN A 68 -0.66 -8.49 6.44
CA ASN A 68 -2.03 -8.82 6.85
C ASN A 68 -2.87 -9.44 5.73
N VAL A 69 -2.67 -8.98 4.49
CA VAL A 69 -3.49 -9.39 3.33
C VAL A 69 -2.84 -10.48 2.48
N TYR A 70 -1.62 -10.88 2.83
CA TYR A 70 -0.90 -11.92 2.10
C TYR A 70 -1.67 -13.24 2.14
N GLN A 71 -1.79 -13.87 0.97
CA GLN A 71 -2.31 -15.22 0.83
C GLN A 71 -1.41 -15.96 -0.16
N PRO A 72 -1.08 -17.25 0.09
CA PRO A 72 -0.28 -18.03 -0.85
C PRO A 72 -0.89 -18.03 -2.26
N GLY A 73 -0.10 -17.64 -3.26
CA GLY A 73 -0.52 -17.62 -4.66
C GLY A 73 -0.17 -16.34 -5.40
N ASN A 74 -0.73 -16.19 -6.60
CA ASN A 74 -0.37 -15.11 -7.52
C ASN A 74 -1.06 -13.78 -7.25
N GLU A 75 -2.14 -13.82 -6.46
CA GLU A 75 -2.96 -12.65 -6.16
C GLU A 75 -2.30 -11.84 -5.05
N CYS A 76 -1.82 -10.65 -5.40
CA CYS A 76 -1.13 -9.76 -4.47
C CYS A 76 -1.63 -8.32 -4.58
N VAL A 77 -1.14 -7.46 -3.68
CA VAL A 77 -1.32 -6.01 -3.78
C VAL A 77 -0.37 -5.45 -4.84
N GLU A 78 -0.91 -4.59 -5.71
CA GLU A 78 -0.14 -3.80 -6.66
C GLU A 78 0.23 -2.45 -6.03
N LEU A 79 1.53 -2.14 -5.95
CA LEU A 79 2.03 -0.82 -5.59
C LEU A 79 2.26 0.00 -6.85
N LEU A 80 1.67 1.19 -6.89
CA LEU A 80 1.78 2.12 -8.01
C LEU A 80 2.44 3.40 -7.52
N GLY A 81 3.47 3.86 -8.21
CA GLY A 81 4.22 5.07 -7.83
C GLY A 81 5.22 5.42 -8.92
N SER A 82 5.93 6.54 -8.77
CA SER A 82 7.05 6.81 -9.68
C SER A 82 8.10 5.70 -9.55
N THR A 83 8.95 5.54 -10.57
CA THR A 83 10.07 4.60 -10.51
C THR A 83 10.93 4.85 -9.26
N ASP A 84 11.25 6.12 -8.98
CA ASP A 84 12.07 6.51 -7.83
C ASP A 84 11.44 6.10 -6.49
N VAL A 85 10.12 6.27 -6.35
CA VAL A 85 9.39 5.87 -5.14
C VAL A 85 9.42 4.34 -4.98
N LEU A 86 9.15 3.59 -6.05
CA LEU A 86 9.17 2.12 -5.99
C LEU A 86 10.57 1.57 -5.70
N GLU A 87 11.61 2.18 -6.28
CA GLU A 87 13.01 1.84 -6.00
C GLU A 87 13.38 2.13 -4.54
N PHE A 88 12.97 3.27 -3.98
CA PHE A 88 13.15 3.58 -2.57
C PHE A 88 12.47 2.52 -1.68
N ILE A 89 11.20 2.19 -1.95
CA ILE A 89 10.44 1.22 -1.16
C ILE A 89 11.12 -0.14 -1.16
N HIS A 90 11.64 -0.59 -2.31
CA HIS A 90 12.41 -1.83 -2.39
C HIS A 90 13.75 -1.72 -1.65
N ARG A 91 14.55 -0.69 -1.90
CA ARG A 91 15.92 -0.55 -1.38
C ARG A 91 15.99 -0.25 0.12
N ASP A 92 15.10 0.60 0.62
CA ASP A 92 15.22 1.23 1.94
C ASP A 92 14.19 0.68 2.94
N VAL A 93 13.05 0.15 2.48
CA VAL A 93 12.02 -0.44 3.35
C VAL A 93 12.04 -1.97 3.29
N PHE A 94 11.87 -2.56 2.10
CA PHE A 94 11.86 -4.01 1.90
C PHE A 94 13.26 -4.56 1.63
N ASN A 95 14.18 -4.35 2.57
CA ASN A 95 15.61 -4.62 2.38
C ASN A 95 16.17 -5.72 3.29
N GLY A 96 15.30 -6.49 3.95
CA GLY A 96 15.66 -7.53 4.91
C GLY A 96 16.22 -7.01 6.24
N ARG A 97 16.23 -5.69 6.46
CA ARG A 97 16.72 -5.05 7.70
C ARG A 97 15.63 -4.25 8.40
N VAL A 98 14.95 -3.38 7.65
CA VAL A 98 13.77 -2.63 8.14
C VAL A 98 12.56 -3.55 8.14
N TRP A 99 12.34 -4.23 7.02
CA TRP A 99 11.29 -5.25 6.86
C TRP A 99 11.80 -6.37 5.94
N PRO A 100 11.23 -7.60 6.00
CA PRO A 100 11.47 -8.61 4.99
C PRO A 100 11.36 -8.06 3.56
N ASP A 101 12.22 -8.56 2.68
CA ASP A 101 12.22 -8.16 1.28
C ASP A 101 11.05 -8.83 0.54
N PHE A 102 9.89 -8.18 0.57
CA PHE A 102 8.69 -8.67 -0.09
C PHE A 102 8.79 -8.72 -1.62
N PHE A 103 9.66 -7.91 -2.23
CA PHE A 103 9.92 -8.01 -3.66
C PHE A 103 10.72 -9.26 -3.99
N ALA A 104 11.78 -9.56 -3.23
CA ALA A 104 12.56 -10.78 -3.39
C ALA A 104 11.78 -12.05 -3.02
N LEU A 105 10.84 -11.96 -2.07
CA LEU A 105 9.96 -13.08 -1.70
C LEU A 105 8.86 -13.34 -2.75
N SER A 106 8.59 -12.39 -3.65
CA SER A 106 7.58 -12.53 -4.70
C SER A 106 8.12 -13.32 -5.90
N THR A 107 8.22 -14.64 -5.75
CA THR A 107 8.83 -15.55 -6.74
C THR A 107 7.81 -16.47 -7.40
N GLY A 108 7.94 -16.63 -8.72
CA GLY A 108 7.15 -17.61 -9.48
C GLY A 108 5.64 -17.39 -9.37
N GLN A 109 4.95 -18.34 -8.73
CA GLN A 109 3.51 -18.35 -8.55
C GLN A 109 3.02 -17.81 -7.19
N ASP A 110 3.92 -17.29 -6.36
CA ASP A 110 3.62 -16.81 -5.01
C ASP A 110 4.14 -15.38 -4.84
N ARG A 111 3.27 -14.43 -4.50
CA ARG A 111 3.61 -13.00 -4.51
C ARG A 111 3.07 -12.29 -3.28
N PHE A 112 3.97 -11.63 -2.56
CA PHE A 112 3.59 -10.66 -1.53
C PHE A 112 3.12 -9.35 -2.18
N VAL A 113 3.86 -8.89 -3.20
CA VAL A 113 3.68 -7.56 -3.76
C VAL A 113 4.19 -7.48 -5.19
N HIS A 114 3.61 -6.58 -5.97
CA HIS A 114 4.11 -6.23 -7.30
C HIS A 114 4.13 -4.71 -7.49
N GLY A 115 5.22 -4.16 -8.01
CA GLY A 115 5.35 -2.73 -8.31
C GLY A 115 5.07 -2.42 -9.79
N THR A 116 4.21 -1.43 -10.06
CA THR A 116 3.95 -0.88 -11.39
C THR A 116 4.30 0.60 -11.43
N PRO A 117 5.36 1.01 -12.16
CA PRO A 117 5.69 2.41 -12.34
C PRO A 117 4.59 3.18 -13.05
N ILE A 118 4.26 4.36 -12.55
CA ILE A 118 3.34 5.30 -13.20
C ILE A 118 4.13 6.39 -13.92
N ARG A 119 3.58 6.89 -15.03
CA ARG A 119 4.20 7.93 -15.85
C ARG A 119 3.50 9.27 -15.65
N VAL A 120 4.28 10.34 -15.63
CA VAL A 120 3.76 11.70 -15.47
C VAL A 120 2.85 12.03 -16.66
N LEU A 121 1.68 12.63 -16.36
CA LEU A 121 0.65 13.01 -17.33
C LEU A 121 0.00 11.84 -18.10
N GLU A 122 0.28 10.59 -17.73
CA GLU A 122 -0.43 9.43 -18.26
C GLU A 122 -1.46 8.93 -17.23
N PRO A 123 -2.74 8.82 -17.59
CA PRO A 123 -3.75 8.28 -16.67
C PRO A 123 -3.53 6.79 -16.44
N VAL A 124 -3.66 6.36 -15.19
CA VAL A 124 -3.63 4.95 -14.80
C VAL A 124 -5.00 4.56 -14.28
N VAL A 125 -5.59 3.52 -14.88
CA VAL A 125 -6.93 3.02 -14.53
C VAL A 125 -6.80 1.73 -13.74
N ARG A 126 -7.45 1.65 -12.58
CA ARG A 126 -7.49 0.46 -11.70
C ARG A 126 -8.84 0.34 -11.01
N ALA A 127 -9.31 -0.90 -10.82
CA ALA A 127 -10.62 -1.18 -10.20
C ALA A 127 -11.82 -0.43 -10.82
N GLY A 128 -11.75 -0.12 -12.13
CA GLY A 128 -12.78 0.65 -12.84
C GLY A 128 -12.81 2.15 -12.49
N LEU A 129 -11.74 2.66 -11.88
CA LEU A 129 -11.50 4.06 -11.52
C LEU A 129 -10.35 4.64 -12.33
#